data_AF-A0A7S2F1Q2-F1
#
_entry.id   AF-A0A7S2F1Q2-F1
#
_cell.length_a   1.000
_cell.length_b   1.000
_cell.length_c   1.000
_cell.angle_alpha   90.00
_cell.angle_beta   90.00
_cell.angle_gamma   90.00
#
_symmetry.space_group_name_H-M   'P 1'
#
loop_
_entity.id
_entity.type
_entity.pdbx_description
1 polymer ?
#
loop_
_entity_poly.entity_id
_entity_poly.type
_entity_poly.pdbx_seq_one_letter_code
_entity_poly.pdbx_strand_id
1 'polypeptide(L)'
;AVQDHEAIIKLQAEGFRAYSKGKVSVAPVQSMGQPPYHTFLGGPDAQTCVKSGYVEGGEYYVIKVAPGGVRANEERGLPVNSGLNLLLSQRTTRLEAIFFDEGLLTEIRTA
;
A
#
# COMPACT_ATOMS: atom_id res chain seq x y z
N ALA A 1 18.47 0.15 -6.51
CA ALA A 1 18.98 1.24 -5.66
C ALA A 1 18.67 0.87 -4.22
N VAL A 2 19.70 0.70 -3.40
CA VAL A 2 19.59 0.29 -2.00
C VAL A 2 18.77 1.35 -1.25
N GLN A 3 17.60 0.98 -0.73
CA GLN A 3 16.86 1.84 0.19
C GLN A 3 17.50 1.68 1.57
N ASP A 4 17.80 2.81 2.21
CA ASP A 4 18.35 2.85 3.56
C ASP A 4 17.33 2.26 4.55
N HIS A 5 17.56 1.01 4.96
CA HIS A 5 16.64 0.26 5.82
C HIS A 5 16.47 0.93 7.19
N GLU A 6 17.53 1.54 7.75
CA GLU A 6 17.42 2.25 9.02
C GLU A 6 16.52 3.48 8.87
N ALA A 7 16.67 4.23 7.77
CA ALA A 7 15.80 5.37 7.49
C ALA A 7 14.33 4.94 7.35
N ILE A 8 14.06 3.81 6.67
CA ILE A 8 12.70 3.27 6.52
C ILE A 8 12.10 2.91 7.88
N ILE A 9 12.81 2.13 8.69
CA ILE A 9 12.35 1.72 10.02
C ILE A 9 12.05 2.95 10.88
N LYS A 10 12.94 3.96 10.83
CA LYS A 10 12.75 5.22 11.56
C LYS A 10 11.47 5.94 11.11
N LEU A 11 11.26 6.08 9.80
CA LEU A 11 10.06 6.73 9.24
C LEU A 11 8.78 5.96 9.59
N GLN A 12 8.81 4.63 9.58
CA GLN A 12 7.68 3.82 10.03
C GLN A 12 7.37 4.04 11.51
N ALA A 13 8.39 4.03 12.36
CA ALA A 13 8.23 4.30 13.78
C ALA A 13 7.66 5.70 14.04
N GLU A 14 8.04 6.71 13.26
CA GLU A 14 7.44 8.04 13.29
C GLU A 14 5.96 8.01 12.90
N GLY A 15 5.61 7.29 11.83
CA GLY A 15 4.22 7.08 11.41
C GLY A 15 3.37 6.43 12.50
N PHE A 16 3.85 5.36 13.12
CA PHE A 16 3.16 4.71 14.25
C PHE A 16 2.98 5.64 15.44
N ARG A 17 4.03 6.40 15.82
CA ARG A 17 3.93 7.39 16.90
C ARG A 17 2.91 8.48 16.58
N ALA A 18 2.85 8.96 15.34
CA ALA A 18 1.86 9.94 14.92
C ALA A 18 0.43 9.38 14.99
N TYR A 19 0.24 8.14 14.54
CA TYR A 19 -1.04 7.43 14.61
C TYR A 19 -1.51 7.27 16.07
N SER A 20 -0.64 6.81 16.97
CA SER A 20 -0.96 6.67 18.40
C SER A 20 -1.29 8.00 19.09
N LYS A 21 -0.84 9.13 18.53
CA LYS A 21 -1.17 10.49 19.01
C LYS A 21 -2.45 11.06 18.38
N GLY A 22 -3.18 10.28 17.59
CA GLY A 22 -4.41 10.72 16.92
C GLY A 22 -4.18 11.66 15.73
N LYS A 23 -2.93 11.79 15.25
CA LYS A 23 -2.57 12.74 14.17
C LYS A 23 -2.69 12.16 12.77
N VAL A 24 -3.18 10.94 12.63
CA VAL A 24 -3.25 10.23 11.35
C VAL A 24 -4.67 9.74 11.13
N SER A 25 -5.23 10.08 9.99
CA SER A 25 -6.50 9.55 9.53
C SER A 25 -6.25 8.42 8.54
N VAL A 26 -6.92 7.30 8.75
CA VAL A 26 -6.93 6.14 7.84
C VAL A 26 -8.37 5.85 7.45
N ALA A 27 -8.60 5.65 6.15
CA ALA A 27 -9.92 5.23 5.69
C ALA A 27 -10.11 3.73 5.95
N PRO A 28 -11.37 3.24 6.02
CA PRO A 28 -11.63 1.81 6.02
C PRO A 28 -10.92 1.10 4.86
N VAL A 29 -10.29 -0.03 5.14
CA VAL A 29 -9.62 -0.83 4.11
C VAL A 29 -10.68 -1.41 3.18
N GLN A 30 -10.52 -1.19 1.87
CA GLN A 30 -11.33 -1.86 0.87
C GLN A 30 -10.64 -3.16 0.48
N SER A 31 -11.37 -4.27 0.48
CA SER A 31 -10.86 -5.59 0.12
C SER A 31 -11.70 -6.18 -1.01
N MET A 32 -11.07 -6.96 -1.89
CA MET A 32 -11.71 -7.67 -3.00
C MET A 32 -11.05 -9.04 -3.17
N GLY A 33 -11.79 -10.00 -3.73
CA GLY A 33 -11.29 -11.36 -4.01
C GLY A 33 -11.39 -12.35 -2.86
N GLN A 34 -11.85 -11.90 -1.68
CA GLN A 34 -12.01 -12.69 -0.46
C GLN A 34 -13.41 -12.53 0.13
N PRO A 35 -13.91 -13.48 0.94
CA PRO A 35 -15.17 -13.33 1.66
C PRO A 35 -15.26 -12.00 2.41
N PRO A 36 -16.42 -11.30 2.36
CA PRO A 36 -17.71 -11.72 1.81
C PRO A 36 -17.85 -11.53 0.28
N TYR A 37 -16.80 -11.09 -0.42
CA TYR A 37 -16.81 -10.89 -1.86
C TYR A 37 -16.52 -12.18 -2.63
N HIS A 38 -16.83 -12.17 -3.93
CA HIS A 38 -16.52 -13.29 -4.81
C HIS A 38 -15.00 -13.48 -4.96
N THR A 39 -14.60 -14.74 -5.00
CA THR A 39 -13.21 -15.15 -5.24
C THR A 39 -12.75 -14.73 -6.63
N PHE A 40 -11.51 -14.27 -6.72
CA PHE A 40 -10.88 -13.98 -8.00
C PHE A 40 -10.53 -15.26 -8.78
N LEU A 41 -10.42 -15.13 -10.10
CA LEU A 41 -9.97 -16.23 -10.98
C LEU A 41 -8.55 -16.72 -10.66
N GLY A 42 -7.77 -15.91 -9.95
CA GLY A 42 -6.43 -16.26 -9.48
C GLY A 42 -6.39 -17.27 -8.34
N GLY A 43 -7.55 -17.67 -7.79
CA GLY A 43 -7.66 -18.68 -6.74
C GLY A 43 -8.15 -18.12 -5.40
N PRO A 44 -8.32 -18.99 -4.39
CA PRO A 44 -8.91 -18.64 -3.10
C PRO A 44 -8.05 -17.71 -2.25
N ASP A 45 -6.77 -17.56 -2.54
CA ASP A 45 -5.85 -16.63 -1.83
C ASP A 45 -5.69 -15.30 -2.57
N ALA A 46 -6.18 -15.22 -3.81
CA ALA A 46 -6.04 -14.04 -4.65
C ALA A 46 -6.92 -12.91 -4.12
N GLN A 47 -6.31 -11.75 -3.88
CA GLN A 47 -7.01 -10.63 -3.27
C GLN A 47 -6.41 -9.29 -3.70
N THR A 48 -7.15 -8.22 -3.44
CA THR A 48 -6.62 -6.86 -3.56
C THR A 48 -7.12 -6.04 -2.40
N CYS A 49 -6.20 -5.30 -1.76
CA CYS A 49 -6.55 -4.30 -0.77
C CYS A 49 -6.25 -2.88 -1.30
N VAL A 50 -7.19 -1.97 -1.10
CA VAL A 50 -6.96 -0.52 -1.21
C VAL A 50 -6.87 0.07 0.20
N LYS A 51 -5.77 0.76 0.48
CA LYS A 51 -5.50 1.38 1.78
C LYS A 51 -5.18 2.84 1.56
N SER A 52 -5.76 3.74 2.34
CA SER A 52 -5.46 5.17 2.24
C SER A 52 -5.34 5.82 3.60
N GLY A 53 -4.50 6.83 3.68
CA GLY A 53 -4.32 7.60 4.91
C GLY A 53 -3.49 8.86 4.71
N TYR A 54 -3.53 9.71 5.73
CA TYR A 54 -2.83 10.99 5.75
C TYR A 54 -2.58 11.47 7.18
N VAL A 55 -1.54 12.30 7.32
CA VAL A 55 -1.21 12.98 8.57
C VAL A 55 -1.95 14.33 8.59
N GLU A 56 -2.57 14.67 9.71
CA GLU A 56 -3.19 15.97 9.96
C GLU A 56 -2.17 17.10 9.75
N GLY A 57 -2.54 18.10 8.95
CA GLY A 57 -1.65 19.21 8.60
C GLY A 57 -0.49 18.84 7.69
N GLY A 58 -0.44 17.60 7.19
CA GLY A 58 0.54 17.16 6.18
C GLY A 58 0.23 17.72 4.79
N GLU A 59 1.23 17.65 3.90
CA GLU A 59 1.09 18.12 2.52
C GLU A 59 0.39 17.10 1.61
N TYR A 60 0.47 15.81 1.94
CA TYR A 60 0.02 14.73 1.07
C TYR A 60 -0.85 13.69 1.77
N TYR A 61 -1.68 13.01 0.99
CA TYR A 61 -2.33 11.75 1.34
C TYR A 61 -1.93 10.68 0.32
N VAL A 62 -1.93 9.42 0.77
CA VAL A 62 -1.54 8.28 -0.07
C VAL A 62 -2.70 7.33 -0.23
N ILE A 63 -2.89 6.81 -1.45
CA ILE A 63 -3.75 5.67 -1.75
C ILE A 63 -2.87 4.55 -2.30
N LYS A 64 -2.82 3.42 -1.61
CA LYS A 64 -2.12 2.22 -2.03
C LYS A 64 -3.09 1.20 -2.58
N VAL A 65 -2.79 0.64 -3.75
CA VAL A 65 -3.47 -0.54 -4.31
C VAL A 65 -2.49 -1.70 -4.28
N ALA A 66 -2.84 -2.77 -3.57
CA ALA A 66 -1.98 -3.93 -3.36
C ALA A 66 -2.72 -5.23 -3.72
N PRO A 67 -2.65 -5.67 -4.99
CA PRO A 67 -3.06 -7.00 -5.40
C PRO A 67 -2.02 -8.05 -5.01
N GLY A 68 -2.47 -9.29 -4.76
CA GLY A 68 -1.56 -10.40 -4.52
C GLY A 68 -2.24 -11.73 -4.29
N GLY A 69 -1.45 -12.73 -3.92
CA GLY A 69 -1.91 -14.07 -3.57
C GLY A 69 -2.06 -15.06 -4.73
N VAL A 70 -1.64 -14.69 -5.96
CA VAL A 70 -1.72 -15.59 -7.13
C VAL A 70 -0.41 -16.35 -7.28
N ARG A 71 -0.25 -17.49 -6.60
CA ARG A 71 1.00 -18.29 -6.67
C ARG A 71 1.36 -18.78 -8.07
N ALA A 72 0.35 -19.11 -8.89
CA ALA A 72 0.54 -19.54 -10.28
C ALA A 72 1.21 -18.48 -11.19
N ASN A 73 1.38 -17.24 -10.71
CA ASN A 73 2.15 -16.23 -11.43
C ASN A 73 3.64 -16.57 -11.52
N GLU A 74 4.20 -17.34 -10.58
CA GLU A 74 5.60 -17.77 -10.63
C GLU A 74 5.90 -18.53 -11.93
N GLU A 75 5.02 -19.45 -12.32
CA GLU A 75 5.13 -20.22 -13.57
C GLU A 75 4.97 -19.34 -14.83
N ARG A 76 4.36 -18.16 -14.69
CA ARG A 76 4.13 -17.19 -15.76
C ARG A 76 5.22 -16.11 -15.84
N GLY A 77 6.22 -16.15 -14.95
CA GLY A 77 7.22 -15.09 -14.82
C GLY A 77 6.64 -13.76 -14.32
N LEU A 78 5.50 -13.80 -13.62
CA LEU A 78 4.85 -12.64 -13.01
C LEU A 78 5.03 -12.67 -11.49
N PRO A 79 5.01 -11.51 -10.80
CA PRO A 79 5.12 -11.50 -9.36
C PRO A 79 3.82 -12.00 -8.68
N VAL A 80 3.96 -12.69 -7.55
CA VAL A 80 2.83 -13.20 -6.74
C VAL A 80 2.04 -12.07 -6.10
N ASN A 81 2.76 -11.04 -5.64
CA ASN A 81 2.23 -9.80 -5.12
C ASN A 81 2.66 -8.65 -6.01
N SER A 82 1.83 -7.63 -6.14
CA SER A 82 2.20 -6.40 -6.85
C SER A 82 1.61 -5.20 -6.13
N GLY A 83 1.75 -4.03 -6.70
CA GLY A 83 1.12 -2.84 -6.17
C GLY A 83 1.64 -1.54 -6.75
N LEU A 84 1.00 -0.48 -6.29
CA LEU A 84 1.38 0.89 -6.56
C LEU A 84 0.91 1.80 -5.43
N ASN A 85 1.53 2.97 -5.32
CA ASN A 85 1.10 4.03 -4.43
C ASN A 85 0.81 5.31 -5.23
N LEU A 86 -0.32 5.94 -4.96
CA LEU A 86 -0.70 7.25 -5.49
C LEU A 86 -0.46 8.29 -4.39
N LEU A 87 0.32 9.33 -4.69
CA LEU A 87 0.55 10.47 -3.81
C LEU A 87 -0.29 11.64 -4.30
N LEU A 88 -1.16 12.15 -3.43
CA LEU A 88 -2.06 13.25 -3.77
C LEU A 88 -1.86 14.41 -2.80
N SER A 89 -1.98 15.64 -3.28
CA SER A 89 -1.87 16.84 -2.44
C SER A 89 -3.12 17.02 -1.57
N GLN A 90 -2.94 17.24 -0.27
CA GLN A 90 -4.02 17.65 0.63
C GLN A 90 -4.50 19.08 0.35
N ARG A 91 -3.68 19.93 -0.30
CA ARG A 91 -4.03 21.32 -0.62
C ARG A 91 -4.82 21.44 -1.91
N THR A 92 -4.38 20.73 -2.95
CA THR A 92 -4.90 20.93 -4.32
C THR A 92 -5.74 19.77 -4.82
N THR A 93 -5.77 18.65 -4.08
CA THR A 93 -6.37 17.35 -4.47
C THR A 93 -5.85 16.77 -5.78
N ARG A 94 -4.74 17.31 -6.31
CA ARG A 94 -4.09 16.80 -7.51
C ARG A 94 -3.25 15.56 -7.19
N LEU A 95 -3.17 14.68 -8.17
CA LEU A 95 -2.20 13.60 -8.19
C LEU A 95 -0.80 14.18 -8.44
N GLU A 96 0.10 13.99 -7.49
CA GLU A 96 1.46 14.53 -7.53
C GLU A 96 2.46 13.48 -8.03
N ALA A 97 2.25 12.21 -7.68
CA ALA A 97 3.09 11.12 -8.14
C ALA A 97 2.34 9.78 -8.19
N ILE A 98 2.78 8.92 -9.11
CA ILE A 98 2.43 7.49 -9.15
C ILE A 98 3.71 6.71 -8.92
N PHE A 99 3.78 5.99 -7.81
CA PHE A 99 4.84 5.00 -7.56
C PHE A 99 4.37 3.66 -8.09
N PHE A 100 4.65 3.40 -9.38
CA PHE A 100 4.39 2.12 -10.03
C PHE A 100 5.56 1.18 -9.76
N ASP A 101 5.64 0.70 -8.52
CA ASP A 101 6.81 0.04 -7.95
C ASP A 101 6.68 -1.50 -7.89
N GLU A 102 5.62 -2.03 -8.48
CA GLU A 102 5.30 -3.45 -8.53
C GLU A 102 5.32 -4.14 -7.15
N GLY A 103 5.02 -3.39 -6.08
CA GLY A 103 5.00 -3.89 -4.71
C GLY A 103 6.32 -3.75 -3.94
N LEU A 104 7.37 -3.18 -4.52
CA LEU A 104 8.67 -2.98 -3.86
C LEU A 104 8.54 -2.24 -2.52
N LEU A 105 7.84 -1.09 -2.46
CA LEU A 105 7.63 -0.37 -1.20
C LEU A 105 6.77 -1.17 -0.22
N THR A 106 5.91 -2.07 -0.71
CA THR A 106 5.14 -2.95 0.17
C THR A 106 6.03 -3.98 0.85
N GLU A 107 6.95 -4.60 0.12
CA GLU A 107 7.91 -5.57 0.66
C GLU A 107 8.85 -4.89 1.66
N ILE A 108 9.49 -3.79 1.26
CA ILE A 108 10.51 -3.11 2.06
C ILE A 108 9.96 -2.59 3.40
N ARG A 109 8.72 -2.10 3.45
CA ARG A 109 8.09 -1.62 4.69
C ARG A 109 7.47 -2.74 5.54
N THR A 110 7.48 -3.99 5.09
CA THR A 110 6.92 -5.12 5.84
C THR A 110 8.00 -5.99 6.49
N ALA A 111 9.17 -6.10 5.84
CA ALA A 111 10.35 -6.78 6.34
C ALA A 111 10.78 -6.27 7.73
#